data_AF-A0A1Q3AN71-F1
#
_entry.id   AF-A0A1Q3AN71-F1
#
_cell.length_a   1.000
_cell.length_b   1.000
_cell.length_c   1.000
_cell.angle_alpha   90.00
_cell.angle_beta   90.00
_cell.angle_gamma   90.00
#
_symmetry.space_group_name_H-M   'P 1'
#
loop_
_entity.id
_entity.type
_entity.pdbx_description
1 polymer ?
#
loop_
_entity_poly.entity_id
_entity_poly.type
_entity_poly.pdbx_seq_one_letter_code
_entity_poly.pdbx_strand_id
1 'polypeptide(L)'
;RLTGPNYVDWLRNVKIVLNSEDIDYVLEAPMPALPAEDASTEDHAIYKKWVANEKKVRSYLMASMSNALQVQHESMRDSREILLHLRERYGDTSRNAQFQLTAEL
;
A
#
# COMPACT_ATOMS: atom_id res chain seq x y z
N ARG A 1 -0.92 13.17 -4.05
CA ARG A 1 -0.75 13.17 -2.58
C ARG A 1 -2.08 12.85 -1.91
N LEU A 2 -2.12 11.93 -0.94
CA LEU A 2 -3.33 11.61 -0.17
C LEU A 2 -3.70 12.74 0.80
N THR A 3 -4.95 13.18 0.76
CA THR A 3 -5.52 14.18 1.68
C THR A 3 -6.77 13.69 2.41
N GLY A 4 -7.23 12.47 2.09
CA GLY A 4 -8.44 11.86 2.65
C GLY A 4 -9.53 11.71 1.58
N PRO A 5 -10.22 12.79 1.17
CA PRO A 5 -11.32 12.71 0.19
C PRO A 5 -10.93 12.08 -1.16
N ASN A 6 -9.66 12.20 -1.55
CA ASN A 6 -9.13 11.66 -2.81
C ASN A 6 -8.59 10.23 -2.70
N TYR A 7 -8.99 9.45 -1.68
CA TYR A 7 -8.46 8.11 -1.44
C TYR A 7 -8.55 7.18 -2.65
N VAL A 8 -9.69 7.15 -3.36
CA VAL A 8 -9.87 6.25 -4.52
C VAL A 8 -8.90 6.59 -5.65
N ASP A 9 -8.76 7.87 -5.99
CA ASP A 9 -7.82 8.32 -7.04
C ASP A 9 -6.36 8.15 -6.61
N TRP A 10 -6.07 8.42 -5.34
CA TRP A 10 -4.75 8.18 -4.76
C TRP A 10 -4.36 6.70 -4.85
N LEU A 11 -5.27 5.79 -4.46
CA LEU A 11 -5.02 4.35 -4.51
C LEU A 11 -4.77 3.88 -5.95
N ARG A 12 -5.56 4.38 -6.91
CA ARG A 12 -5.35 4.11 -8.34
C ARG A 12 -3.94 4.52 -8.78
N ASN A 13 -3.51 5.74 -8.43
CA ASN A 13 -2.19 6.26 -8.79
C ASN A 13 -1.06 5.46 -8.15
N VAL A 14 -1.20 5.07 -6.87
CA VAL A 14 -0.22 4.20 -6.22
C VAL A 14 -0.14 2.85 -6.93
N LYS A 15 -1.27 2.21 -7.23
CA LYS A 15 -1.27 0.93 -7.96
C LYS A 15 -0.59 1.02 -9.33
N ILE A 16 -0.76 2.11 -10.07
CA ILE A 16 -0.05 2.31 -11.34
C ILE A 16 1.47 2.29 -11.15
N VAL A 17 1.99 2.97 -10.13
CA VAL A 17 3.43 2.98 -9.82
C VAL A 17 3.91 1.59 -9.41
N LEU A 18 3.18 0.90 -8.52
CA LEU A 18 3.56 -0.44 -8.06
C LEU A 18 3.53 -1.47 -9.19
N ASN A 19 2.54 -1.40 -10.08
CA ASN A 19 2.43 -2.27 -11.25
C ASN A 19 3.60 -2.04 -12.22
N SER A 20 4.07 -0.80 -12.37
CA SER A 20 5.23 -0.49 -13.22
C SER A 20 6.54 -1.15 -12.74
N GLU A 21 6.58 -1.54 -11.46
CA GLU A 21 7.71 -2.25 -10.84
C GLU A 21 7.45 -3.72 -10.56
N ASP A 22 6.26 -4.26 -10.90
CA ASP A 22 5.87 -5.64 -10.61
C ASP A 22 5.93 -5.98 -9.10
N ILE A 23 5.45 -5.04 -8.26
CA ILE A 23 5.46 -5.17 -6.78
C ILE A 23 4.10 -4.94 -6.12
N ASP A 24 3.02 -4.77 -6.88
CA ASP A 24 1.67 -4.56 -6.35
C ASP A 24 1.13 -5.77 -5.58
N TYR A 25 1.60 -6.98 -5.92
CA TYR A 25 1.29 -8.23 -5.23
C TYR A 25 1.52 -8.14 -3.70
N VAL A 26 2.42 -7.28 -3.24
CA VAL A 26 2.70 -7.06 -1.80
C VAL A 26 1.44 -6.60 -1.06
N LEU A 27 0.59 -5.80 -1.70
CA LEU A 27 -0.67 -5.33 -1.13
C LEU A 27 -1.76 -6.41 -1.10
N GLU A 28 -1.61 -7.51 -1.87
CA GLU A 28 -2.67 -8.50 -2.13
C GLU A 28 -2.36 -9.90 -1.56
N ALA A 29 -1.14 -10.42 -1.74
CA ALA A 29 -0.68 -11.71 -1.19
C ALA A 29 -0.01 -11.65 0.20
N PRO A 30 -0.28 -12.60 1.11
CA PRO A 30 0.35 -12.62 2.44
C PRO A 30 1.87 -12.73 2.35
N MET A 31 2.56 -12.14 3.32
CA MET A 31 4.00 -12.28 3.45
C MET A 31 4.37 -13.77 3.60
N PRO A 32 5.37 -14.26 2.86
CA PRO A 32 5.86 -15.63 3.03
C PRO A 32 6.43 -15.81 4.44
N ALA A 33 6.28 -17.02 4.96
CA ALA A 33 6.88 -17.38 6.24
C ALA A 33 8.41 -17.21 6.17
N LEU A 34 9.01 -16.85 7.31
CA LEU A 34 10.47 -16.85 7.43
C LEU A 34 10.97 -18.28 7.17
N PRO A 35 11.84 -18.51 6.17
CA PRO A 35 12.38 -19.83 5.90
C PRO A 35 13.25 -20.31 7.07
N ALA A 36 13.25 -21.62 7.32
CA ALA A 36 14.17 -22.28 8.24
C ALA A 36 15.62 -22.15 7.75
N GLU A 37 16.60 -22.33 8.63
CA GLU A 37 18.03 -22.19 8.27
C GLU A 37 18.50 -23.20 7.21
N ASP A 38 17.86 -24.37 7.17
CA ASP A 38 18.13 -25.46 6.23
C ASP A 38 17.17 -25.48 5.02
N ALA A 39 16.34 -24.44 4.86
CA ALA A 39 15.45 -24.30 3.71
C ALA A 39 16.24 -24.11 2.41
N SER A 40 15.55 -24.25 1.28
CA SER A 40 16.21 -24.12 -0.01
C SER A 40 16.70 -22.69 -0.25
N THR A 41 17.76 -22.55 -1.05
CA THR A 41 18.23 -21.24 -1.52
C THR A 41 17.11 -20.44 -2.21
N GLU A 42 16.19 -21.13 -2.88
CA GLU A 42 15.03 -20.52 -3.53
C GLU A 42 14.05 -19.93 -2.51
N ASP A 43 13.74 -20.64 -1.43
CA ASP A 43 12.86 -20.14 -0.36
C ASP A 43 13.44 -18.88 0.31
N HIS A 44 14.75 -18.89 0.60
CA HIS A 44 15.45 -17.71 1.11
C HIS A 44 15.44 -16.55 0.11
N ALA A 45 15.59 -16.83 -1.19
CA ALA A 45 15.53 -15.81 -2.23
C ALA A 45 14.13 -15.19 -2.34
N ILE A 46 13.07 -16.00 -2.27
CA ILE A 46 11.67 -15.56 -2.28
C ILE A 46 11.39 -14.64 -1.08
N TYR A 47 11.76 -15.06 0.13
CA TYR A 47 11.57 -14.25 1.33
C TYR A 47 12.34 -12.93 1.26
N LYS A 48 13.61 -12.96 0.84
CA LYS A 48 14.44 -11.75 0.71
C LYS A 48 13.87 -10.78 -0.34
N LYS A 49 13.40 -11.30 -1.49
CA LYS A 49 12.73 -10.50 -2.52
C LYS A 49 11.47 -9.86 -1.97
N TRP A 50 10.66 -10.61 -1.22
CA TRP A 50 9.47 -10.08 -0.56
C TRP A 50 9.80 -8.92 0.38
N VAL A 51 10.76 -9.10 1.30
CA VAL A 51 11.16 -8.06 2.26
C VAL A 51 11.67 -6.80 1.55
N ALA A 52 12.40 -6.95 0.44
CA ALA A 52 12.85 -5.81 -0.36
C ALA A 52 11.68 -5.07 -1.02
N ASN A 53 10.74 -5.81 -1.61
CA ASN A 53 9.56 -5.24 -2.25
C ASN A 53 8.60 -4.58 -1.25
N GLU A 54 8.41 -5.17 -0.06
CA GLU A 54 7.67 -4.58 1.05
C GLU A 54 8.22 -3.21 1.44
N LYS A 55 9.55 -3.07 1.58
CA LYS A 55 10.18 -1.78 1.88
C LYS A 55 9.91 -0.73 0.80
N LYS A 56 9.93 -1.13 -0.48
CA LYS A 56 9.59 -0.24 -1.61
C LYS A 56 8.14 0.19 -1.57
N VAL A 57 7.21 -0.76 -1.45
CA VAL A 57 5.76 -0.47 -1.39
C VAL A 57 5.46 0.46 -0.22
N ARG A 58 6.02 0.20 0.97
CA ARG A 58 5.87 1.09 2.13
C ARG A 58 6.38 2.49 1.83
N SER A 59 7.54 2.61 1.18
CA SER A 59 8.12 3.90 0.81
C SER A 59 7.20 4.66 -0.16
N TYR A 60 6.62 4.00 -1.15
CA TYR A 60 5.66 4.62 -2.08
C TYR A 60 4.38 5.07 -1.39
N LEU A 61 3.83 4.25 -0.49
CA LEU A 61 2.67 4.62 0.31
C LEU A 61 3.00 5.88 1.12
N MET A 62 4.06 5.85 1.94
CA MET A 62 4.43 6.96 2.83
C MET A 62 4.75 8.24 2.03
N ALA A 63 5.57 8.17 0.99
CA ALA A 63 5.95 9.33 0.18
C ALA A 63 4.76 9.97 -0.55
N SER A 64 3.71 9.21 -0.84
CA SER A 64 2.52 9.71 -1.50
C SER A 64 1.48 10.32 -0.55
N MET A 65 1.72 10.29 0.77
CA MET A 65 0.84 10.87 1.79
C MET A 65 1.19 12.32 2.14
N SER A 66 0.29 13.01 2.85
CA SER A 66 0.63 14.25 3.56
C SER A 66 1.49 13.96 4.79
N ASN A 67 2.26 14.95 5.26
CA ASN A 67 3.13 14.78 6.43
C ASN A 67 2.36 14.33 7.68
N ALA A 68 1.15 14.87 7.90
CA ALA A 68 0.30 14.47 9.03
C ALA A 68 -0.08 12.97 8.96
N LEU A 69 -0.36 12.46 7.76
CA LEU A 69 -0.64 11.05 7.55
C LEU A 69 0.62 10.20 7.68
N GLN A 70 1.78 10.67 7.22
CA GLN A 70 3.05 9.96 7.42
C GLN A 70 3.28 9.71 8.92
N VAL A 71 3.25 10.77 9.74
CA VAL A 71 3.45 10.65 11.20
C VAL A 71 2.47 9.66 11.83
N GLN A 72 1.20 9.66 11.40
CA GLN A 72 0.21 8.72 11.94
C GLN A 72 0.51 7.25 11.61
N HIS A 73 1.18 6.97 10.49
CA HIS A 73 1.36 5.60 9.99
C HIS A 73 2.82 5.10 10.13
N GLU A 74 3.72 5.89 10.72
CA GLU A 74 5.13 5.54 10.92
C GLU A 74 5.33 4.25 11.72
N SER A 75 4.48 4.01 12.74
CA SER A 75 4.59 2.85 13.63
C SER A 75 3.86 1.60 13.12
N MET A 76 3.10 1.69 12.03
CA MET A 76 2.39 0.53 11.48
C MET A 76 3.37 -0.48 10.92
N ARG A 77 3.06 -1.77 11.06
CA ARG A 77 3.99 -2.88 10.79
C ARG A 77 4.36 -2.97 9.32
N ASP A 78 3.38 -2.89 8.43
CA ASP A 78 3.54 -3.20 7.01
C ASP A 78 2.59 -2.38 6.12
N SER A 79 2.83 -2.46 4.82
CA SER A 79 2.09 -1.72 3.78
C SER A 79 0.61 -2.08 3.75
N ARG A 80 0.25 -3.32 4.11
CA ARG A 80 -1.15 -3.77 4.11
C ARG A 80 -1.93 -3.19 5.28
N GLU A 81 -1.33 -3.14 6.46
CA GLU A 81 -1.92 -2.51 7.63
C GLU A 81 -2.18 -1.02 7.37
N ILE A 82 -1.19 -0.33 6.78
CA ILE A 82 -1.34 1.06 6.35
C ILE A 82 -2.52 1.22 5.38
N LEU A 83 -2.56 0.40 4.33
CA LEU A 83 -3.61 0.47 3.32
C LEU A 83 -4.99 0.17 3.91
N LEU A 84 -5.09 -0.82 4.79
CA LEU A 84 -6.33 -1.21 5.47
C LEU A 84 -6.88 -0.06 6.31
N HIS A 85 -6.04 0.53 7.16
CA HIS A 85 -6.45 1.65 8.01
C HIS A 85 -6.88 2.88 7.18
N LEU A 86 -6.15 3.20 6.10
CA LEU A 86 -6.55 4.28 5.19
C LEU A 86 -7.88 3.99 4.49
N ARG A 87 -8.11 2.73 4.09
CA ARG A 87 -9.38 2.30 3.48
C ARG A 87 -10.55 2.46 4.44
N GLU A 88 -10.40 2.01 5.68
CA GLU A 88 -11.43 2.12 6.72
C GLU A 88 -11.76 3.59 7.03
N ARG A 89 -10.73 4.45 7.03
CA ARG A 89 -10.92 5.87 7.34
C ARG A 89 -11.48 6.71 6.21
N TYR A 90 -11.12 6.41 4.96
CA TYR A 90 -11.39 7.30 3.82
C TYR A 90 -12.13 6.63 2.65
N GLY A 91 -12.26 5.30 2.64
CA GLY A 91 -12.81 4.54 1.53
C GLY A 91 -14.24 4.94 1.17
N ASP A 92 -15.12 5.02 2.17
CA ASP A 92 -16.54 5.33 1.93
C ASP A 92 -16.78 6.82 1.67
N THR A 93 -16.08 7.70 2.39
CA THR A 93 -16.14 9.15 2.15
C THR A 93 -15.68 9.51 0.74
N SER A 94 -14.63 8.85 0.25
CA SER A 94 -14.10 9.10 -1.10
C SER A 94 -15.05 8.63 -2.20
N ARG A 95 -15.69 7.47 -2.03
CA ARG A 95 -16.74 6.99 -2.97
C ARG A 95 -17.88 7.99 -3.08
N ASN A 96 -18.38 8.49 -1.95
CA ASN A 96 -19.47 9.47 -1.93
C ASN A 96 -19.06 10.78 -2.63
N ALA A 97 -17.84 11.26 -2.40
CA ALA A 97 -17.33 12.45 -3.07
C ALA A 97 -17.21 12.27 -4.59
N GLN A 98 -16.78 11.08 -5.06
CA GLN A 98 -16.72 10.78 -6.49
C GLN A 98 -18.11 10.76 -7.14
N PHE A 99 -19.12 10.17 -6.48
CA PHE A 99 -20.48 10.16 -7.00
C PHE A 99 -21.05 11.57 -7.17
N GLN A 100 -20.81 12.47 -6.20
CA GLN A 100 -21.21 13.87 -6.30
C GLN A 100 -20.52 14.57 -7.47
N LEU A 101 -19.21 14.38 -7.62
CA LEU A 101 -18.44 14.98 -8.70
C LEU A 101 -18.91 14.52 -10.09
N THR A 102 -19.29 13.24 -10.24
CA THR A 102 -19.81 12.70 -11.50
C THR A 102 -21.25 13.11 -11.80
N ALA A 103 -22.03 13.48 -10.78
CA ALA A 103 -23.41 13.93 -10.95
C ALA A 103 -23.52 15.41 -11.35
N GLU A 104 -22.44 16.17 -11.18
CA GLU A 104 -22.34 17.60 -11.53
C GLU A 104 -21.73 17.86 -12.92
N LEU A 105 -21.33 16.80 -13.65
CA LEU A 105 -20.81 16.83 -15.02
C LEU A 105 -21.89 16.47 -16.05
#